data_AF-A0A7V9QI29-F1
#
_entry.id   AF-A0A7V9QI29-F1
#
_cell.length_a   1.000
_cell.length_b   1.000
_cell.length_c   1.000
_cell.angle_alpha   90.00
_cell.angle_beta   90.00
_cell.angle_gamma   90.00
#
_symmetry.space_group_name_H-M   'P 1'
#
loop_
_entity.id
_entity.type
_entity.pdbx_description
1 polymer ?
#
loop_
_entity_poly.entity_id
_entity_poly.type
_entity_poly.pdbx_seq_one_letter_code
_entity_poly.pdbx_strand_id
1 'polypeptide(L)'
;AAQAPAQAPAPAPAASTDAPRQTSSKTPTGRQLHDYLQNGIAGFGALEATPLSNPAVLRDEEIVPIESLLYRGKAALERARELRAEMLADRAPPRETIEELFDLLDLALVE
;
A
#
# COMPACT_ATOMS: atom_id res chain seq x y z
N ALA A 1 12.86 -68.21 -2.05
CA ALA A 1 11.90 -67.08 -2.03
C ALA A 1 11.46 -66.87 -0.59
N ALA A 2 11.80 -65.72 0.01
CA ALA A 2 11.53 -65.40 1.41
C ALA A 2 10.31 -64.47 1.50
N GLN A 3 9.34 -64.83 2.34
CA GLN A 3 8.13 -64.02 2.62
C GLN A 3 8.46 -62.93 3.65
N ALA A 4 8.06 -61.69 3.34
CA ALA A 4 8.10 -60.55 4.25
C ALA A 4 6.78 -60.46 5.07
N PRO A 5 6.82 -60.01 6.34
CA PRO A 5 5.65 -59.96 7.21
C PRO A 5 4.76 -58.73 6.99
N ALA A 6 3.46 -58.90 7.21
CA ALA A 6 2.44 -57.84 7.15
C ALA A 6 2.47 -56.96 8.42
N GLN A 7 2.45 -55.63 8.25
CA GLN A 7 2.34 -54.64 9.34
C GLN A 7 0.88 -54.34 9.70
N ALA A 8 0.60 -54.15 10.99
CA ALA A 8 -0.70 -53.78 11.56
C ALA A 8 -0.99 -52.25 11.41
N PRO A 9 -2.27 -51.82 11.35
CA PRO A 9 -2.62 -50.40 11.26
C PRO A 9 -2.62 -49.70 12.64
N ALA A 10 -2.16 -48.44 12.64
CA ALA A 10 -2.16 -47.55 13.81
C ALA A 10 -3.58 -47.02 14.17
N PRO A 11 -3.87 -46.68 15.43
CA PRO A 11 -5.17 -46.15 15.85
C PRO A 11 -5.33 -44.66 15.49
N ALA A 12 -6.55 -44.27 15.09
CA ALA A 12 -6.93 -42.89 14.79
C ALA A 12 -7.14 -42.06 16.08
N PRO A 13 -6.83 -40.75 16.09
CA PRO A 13 -7.07 -39.90 17.25
C PRO A 13 -8.57 -39.58 17.39
N ALA A 14 -9.10 -39.79 18.59
CA ALA A 14 -10.46 -39.40 18.95
C ALA A 14 -10.57 -37.87 19.00
N ALA A 15 -11.41 -37.29 18.15
CA ALA A 15 -11.74 -35.88 18.19
C ALA A 15 -12.66 -35.59 19.39
N SER A 16 -12.16 -34.87 20.38
CA SER A 16 -12.97 -34.23 21.41
C SER A 16 -13.65 -33.00 20.80
N THR A 17 -14.95 -33.11 20.51
CA THR A 17 -15.74 -31.97 20.02
C THR A 17 -16.64 -31.46 21.14
N ASP A 18 -16.09 -30.63 22.02
CA ASP A 18 -16.90 -29.72 22.83
C ASP A 18 -16.69 -28.31 22.28
N ALA A 19 -17.47 -27.97 21.25
CA ALA A 19 -17.44 -26.64 20.65
C ALA A 19 -18.42 -25.72 21.40
N PRO A 20 -18.01 -24.51 21.83
CA PRO A 20 -18.89 -23.59 22.51
C PRO A 20 -20.04 -23.18 21.58
N ARG A 21 -21.27 -23.42 22.06
CA ARG A 21 -22.51 -23.14 21.36
C ARG A 21 -22.62 -21.63 21.14
N GLN A 22 -22.49 -21.17 19.89
CA GLN A 22 -22.61 -19.76 19.53
C GLN A 22 -24.02 -19.25 19.86
N THR A 23 -24.12 -18.37 20.85
CA THR A 23 -25.35 -17.62 21.12
C THR A 23 -25.51 -16.58 20.03
N SER A 24 -26.59 -16.64 19.26
CA SER A 24 -26.91 -15.62 18.26
C SER A 24 -27.11 -14.26 18.96
N SER A 25 -26.18 -13.33 18.74
CA SER A 25 -26.33 -11.95 19.18
C SER A 25 -27.55 -11.36 18.46
N LYS A 26 -28.53 -10.87 19.22
CA LYS A 26 -29.69 -10.16 18.65
C LYS A 26 -29.21 -8.96 17.84
N THR A 27 -29.64 -8.85 16.59
CA THR A 27 -29.35 -7.69 15.75
C THR A 27 -29.91 -6.43 16.43
N PRO A 28 -29.10 -5.37 16.59
CA PRO A 28 -29.56 -4.13 17.20
C PRO A 28 -30.67 -3.50 16.36
N THR A 29 -31.65 -2.90 17.04
CA THR A 29 -32.69 -2.09 16.41
C THR A 29 -32.08 -0.81 15.84
N GLY A 30 -32.77 -0.15 14.90
CA GLY A 30 -32.27 1.10 14.29
C GLY A 30 -31.99 2.21 15.31
N ARG A 31 -32.78 2.32 16.38
CA ARG A 31 -32.51 3.26 17.48
C ARG A 31 -31.24 2.90 18.25
N GLN A 32 -31.09 1.63 18.60
CA GLN A 32 -29.88 1.16 19.29
C GLN A 32 -28.63 1.37 18.43
N LEU A 33 -28.71 1.12 17.11
CA LEU A 33 -27.61 1.40 16.19
C LEU A 33 -27.30 2.91 16.15
N HIS A 34 -28.32 3.76 16.07
CA HIS A 34 -28.12 5.21 16.10
C HIS A 34 -27.41 5.65 17.38
N ASP A 35 -27.84 5.17 18.53
CA ASP A 35 -27.22 5.49 19.82
C ASP A 35 -25.75 5.00 19.89
N TYR A 36 -25.47 3.78 19.41
CA TYR A 36 -24.10 3.27 19.32
C TYR A 36 -23.21 4.13 18.43
N LEU A 37 -23.72 4.59 17.29
CA LEU A 37 -22.97 5.43 16.37
C LEU A 37 -22.73 6.82 16.96
N GLN A 38 -23.74 7.44 17.58
CA GLN A 38 -23.57 8.74 18.24
C GLN A 38 -22.51 8.68 19.35
N ASN A 39 -22.54 7.62 20.17
CA ASN A 39 -21.55 7.41 21.22
C ASN A 39 -20.14 7.15 20.65
N GLY A 40 -20.05 6.36 19.57
CA GLY A 40 -18.77 6.10 18.89
C GLY A 40 -18.18 7.36 18.27
N ILE A 41 -19.01 8.19 17.62
CA ILE A 41 -18.59 9.44 16.99
C ILE A 41 -18.12 10.45 18.03
N ALA A 42 -18.86 10.61 19.12
CA ALA A 42 -18.46 11.48 20.23
C ALA A 42 -17.10 11.07 20.83
N GLY A 43 -16.78 9.77 20.82
CA GLY A 43 -15.50 9.22 21.28
C GLY A 43 -14.30 9.62 20.42
N PHE A 44 -14.46 9.89 19.12
CA PHE A 44 -13.34 10.28 18.25
C PHE A 44 -12.72 11.62 18.63
N GLY A 45 -13.48 12.55 19.21
CA GLY A 45 -12.95 13.83 19.68
C GLY A 45 -11.87 13.67 20.76
N ALA A 46 -11.93 12.59 21.55
CA ALA A 46 -10.91 12.31 22.57
C ALA A 46 -9.56 11.87 21.97
N LEU A 47 -9.53 11.39 20.71
CA LEU A 47 -8.30 10.92 20.07
C LEU A 47 -7.31 12.02 19.75
N GLU A 48 -7.77 13.27 19.66
CA GLU A 48 -6.89 14.44 19.50
C GLU A 48 -6.04 14.66 20.76
N ALA A 49 -6.63 14.48 21.95
CA ALA A 49 -5.94 14.61 23.23
C ALA A 49 -5.25 13.31 23.68
N THR A 50 -5.79 12.15 23.34
CA THR A 50 -5.29 10.83 23.73
C THR A 50 -5.28 9.88 22.53
N PRO A 51 -4.24 9.94 21.68
CA PRO A 51 -4.17 9.12 20.49
C PRO A 51 -3.99 7.64 20.86
N LEU A 52 -4.49 6.74 20.02
CA LEU A 52 -4.39 5.28 20.22
C LEU A 52 -2.96 4.76 20.15
N SER A 53 -2.06 5.53 19.54
CA SER A 53 -0.64 5.23 19.40
C SER A 53 0.13 6.53 19.27
N ASN A 54 1.44 6.46 19.48
CA ASN A 54 2.29 7.62 19.24
C ASN A 54 2.16 8.06 17.77
N PRO A 55 1.79 9.32 17.49
CA PRO A 55 1.73 9.81 16.12
C PRO A 55 3.07 9.58 15.41
N ALA A 56 3.02 9.15 14.15
CA ALA A 56 4.22 9.04 13.35
C ALA A 56 4.81 10.44 13.19
N VAL A 57 6.05 10.61 13.64
CA VAL A 57 6.82 11.82 13.32
C VAL A 57 7.19 11.70 11.84
N LEU A 58 6.48 12.43 10.99
CA LEU A 58 6.96 12.72 9.64
C LEU A 58 8.22 13.56 9.84
N ARG A 59 9.38 12.96 9.57
CA ARG A 59 10.62 13.75 9.46
C ARG A 59 10.39 14.74 8.32
N ASP A 60 10.91 15.96 8.44
CA ASP A 60 10.83 16.98 7.39
C ASP A 60 11.04 16.32 6.03
N GLU A 61 9.93 16.11 5.31
CA GLU A 61 9.96 15.45 4.02
C GLU A 61 10.65 16.46 3.11
N GLU A 62 11.85 16.09 2.64
CA GLU A 62 12.52 16.86 1.61
C GLU A 62 11.54 16.98 0.44
N ILE A 63 11.12 18.20 0.13
CA ILE A 63 10.21 18.47 -0.98
C ILE A 63 10.95 18.06 -2.26
N VAL A 64 10.63 16.87 -2.75
CA VAL A 64 11.18 16.33 -3.99
C VAL A 64 10.25 16.70 -5.15
N PRO A 65 10.77 17.33 -6.22
CA PRO A 65 9.99 17.59 -7.43
C PRO A 65 9.42 16.30 -7.99
N ILE A 66 8.18 16.34 -8.49
CA ILE A 66 7.47 15.14 -8.96
C ILE A 66 8.18 14.46 -10.14
N GLU A 67 8.91 15.24 -10.93
CA GLU A 67 9.73 14.81 -12.06
C GLU A 67 10.81 13.82 -11.60
N SER A 68 11.41 14.06 -10.44
CA SER A 68 12.44 13.17 -9.86
C SER A 68 11.89 11.81 -9.43
N LEU A 69 10.58 11.72 -9.16
CA LEU A 69 9.90 10.49 -8.77
C LEU A 69 9.47 9.67 -10.00
N LEU A 70 9.10 10.34 -11.08
CA LEU A 70 8.59 9.71 -12.31
C LEU A 70 9.71 9.35 -13.28
N TYR A 71 10.70 10.23 -13.41
CA TYR A 71 11.75 10.13 -14.39
C TYR A 71 13.08 9.98 -13.66
N ARG A 72 13.42 8.75 -13.27
CA ARG A 72 14.75 8.40 -12.76
C ARG A 72 15.42 7.36 -13.67
N GLY A 73 16.73 7.49 -13.85
CA GLY A 73 17.53 6.52 -14.60
C GLY A 73 16.96 6.26 -16.00
N LYS A 74 16.54 5.01 -16.26
CA LYS A 74 16.02 4.61 -17.58
C LYS A 74 14.73 5.33 -17.97
N ALA A 75 13.84 5.65 -17.03
CA ALA A 75 12.59 6.33 -17.34
C ALA A 75 12.83 7.77 -17.85
N ALA A 76 13.85 8.45 -17.31
CA ALA A 76 14.26 9.76 -17.79
C ALA A 76 14.80 9.71 -19.23
N LEU A 77 15.56 8.67 -19.58
CA LEU A 77 16.08 8.49 -20.94
C LEU A 77 14.98 8.21 -21.97
N GLU A 78 13.93 7.47 -21.60
CA GLU A 78 12.79 7.23 -22.48
C GLU A 78 12.03 8.54 -22.77
N ARG A 79 11.78 9.35 -21.74
CA ARG A 79 11.16 10.68 -21.91
C ARG A 79 12.03 11.62 -22.74
N ALA A 80 13.34 11.64 -22.50
CA ALA A 80 14.28 12.44 -23.29
C ALA A 80 14.26 12.05 -24.78
N ARG A 81 14.06 10.75 -25.08
CA ARG A 81 13.92 10.26 -26.46
C ARG A 81 12.64 10.75 -27.13
N GLU A 82 11.54 10.81 -26.40
CA GLU A 82 10.28 11.40 -26.87
C GLU A 82 10.46 12.89 -27.16
N LEU A 83 11.03 13.63 -26.20
CA LEU A 83 11.31 15.07 -26.35
C LEU A 83 12.18 15.35 -27.58
N ARG A 84 13.22 14.54 -27.81
CA ARG A 84 14.06 14.66 -29.00
C ARG A 84 13.24 14.53 -30.30
N ALA A 85 12.28 13.62 -30.34
CA ALA A 85 11.42 13.45 -31.52
C ALA A 85 10.52 14.68 -31.74
N GLU A 86 9.96 15.24 -30.66
CA GLU A 86 9.16 16.47 -30.69
C GLU A 86 10.01 17.67 -31.14
N MET A 87 11.20 17.84 -30.58
CA MET A 87 12.13 18.92 -30.93
C MET A 87 12.62 18.86 -32.38
N LEU A 88 12.77 17.66 -32.95
CA LEU A 88 13.15 17.49 -34.35
C LEU A 88 11.99 17.78 -35.32
N ALA A 89 10.75 17.65 -34.85
CA ALA A 89 9.56 18.01 -35.62
C ALA A 89 9.34 19.52 -35.68
N ASP A 90 9.82 20.26 -34.66
CA ASP A 90 9.77 21.71 -34.61
C ASP A 90 11.08 22.36 -35.13
N ARG A 91 10.98 23.50 -35.82
CA ARG A 91 12.16 24.23 -36.29
C ARG A 91 12.82 25.05 -35.17
N ALA A 92 12.08 25.39 -34.12
CA ALA A 92 12.56 26.20 -33.01
C ALA A 92 11.86 25.75 -31.71
N PRO A 93 12.32 24.66 -31.07
CA PRO A 93 11.71 24.18 -29.85
C PRO A 93 11.79 25.27 -28.76
N PRO A 94 10.74 25.39 -27.93
CA PRO A 94 10.70 26.39 -26.88
C PRO A 94 11.76 26.09 -25.81
N ARG A 95 12.17 27.12 -25.09
CA ARG A 95 13.29 27.04 -24.13
C ARG A 95 12.99 26.04 -23.01
N GLU A 96 11.75 25.96 -22.59
CA GLU A 96 11.25 25.07 -21.55
C GLU A 96 11.47 23.59 -21.93
N THR A 97 11.29 23.23 -23.21
CA THR A 97 11.58 21.88 -23.70
C THR A 97 13.07 21.56 -23.67
N ILE A 98 13.91 22.56 -23.94
CA ILE A 98 15.37 22.40 -23.85
C ILE A 98 15.78 22.22 -22.38
N GLU A 99 15.20 23.00 -21.47
CA GLU A 99 15.44 22.90 -20.02
C GLU A 99 14.98 21.54 -19.47
N GLU A 100 13.78 21.06 -19.85
CA GLU A 100 13.30 19.72 -19.49
C GLU A 100 14.26 18.62 -19.96
N LEU A 101 14.82 18.74 -21.17
CA LEU A 101 15.80 17.76 -21.65
C LEU A 101 17.06 17.71 -20.76
N PHE A 102 17.56 18.86 -20.29
CA PHE A 102 18.71 18.89 -19.39
C PHE A 102 18.39 18.32 -18.01
N ASP A 103 17.23 18.65 -17.45
CA ASP A 103 16.77 18.07 -16.18
C ASP A 103 16.66 16.55 -16.28
N LEU A 104 16.13 16.02 -17.39
CA LEU A 104 16.04 14.57 -17.62
C LEU A 104 17.42 13.91 -17.73
N LEU A 105 18.43 14.59 -18.29
CA LEU A 105 19.79 14.06 -18.33
C LEU A 105 20.41 14.00 -16.93
N ASP A 106 20.19 15.02 -16.10
CA ASP A 106 20.66 15.03 -14.71
C ASP A 106 19.96 13.94 -13.89
N LEU A 107 18.64 13.78 -14.04
CA LEU A 107 17.86 12.73 -13.39
C LEU A 107 18.23 11.31 -13.86
N ALA A 108 18.72 11.16 -15.09
CA ALA A 108 19.19 9.87 -15.59
C ALA A 108 20.52 9.43 -14.94
N LEU A 109 21.32 10.37 -14.42
CA LEU A 109 22.59 10.10 -13.74
C LEU A 109 22.42 9.71 -12.27
N VAL A 110 21.24 9.96 -11.69
CA VAL A 110 20.90 9.57 -10.32
C VAL A 110 20.27 8.17 -10.35
N GLU A 111 21.08 7.11 -10.19
CA GLU A 111 20.58 5.73 -9.96
C GLU A 111 20.12 5.54 -8.50
#